data_AF-A0A1M3LQA3-F1
#
_entry.id   AF-A0A1M3LQA3-F1
#
_cell.length_a   1.000
_cell.length_b   1.000
_cell.length_c   1.000
_cell.angle_alpha   90.00
_cell.angle_beta   90.00
_cell.angle_gamma   90.00
#
_symmetry.space_group_name_H-M   'P 1'
#
loop_
_entity.id
_entity.type
_entity.pdbx_description
1 polymer ?
#
loop_
_entity_poly.entity_id
_entity_poly.type
_entity_poly.pdbx_seq_one_letter_code
_entity_poly.pdbx_strand_id
1 'polypeptide(L)'
;MANLTEEQRAAQRKLVGTLNRRNAMWFEPNGAFCIWRDEVAEEWGGGIPQLSEAYDALAIPYVVRVEQMIVSKRKKVGFTIVVNWEDLPCLVRWAPSFEKTIDGVRAEVEKARAAAETAQ
;
A
#
# COMPACT_ATOMS: atom_id res chain seq x y z
N MET A 1 3.36 -22.70 15.40
CA MET A 1 2.81 -21.56 14.64
C MET A 1 1.97 -20.74 15.60
N ALA A 2 2.30 -19.48 15.85
CA ALA A 2 1.49 -18.65 16.74
C ALA A 2 0.10 -18.47 16.11
N ASN A 3 -0.96 -18.81 16.83
CA ASN A 3 -2.32 -18.56 16.38
C ASN A 3 -2.56 -17.05 16.33
N LEU A 4 -2.96 -16.54 15.18
CA LEU A 4 -3.34 -15.13 15.02
C LEU A 4 -4.53 -14.79 15.93
N THR A 5 -4.48 -13.61 16.56
CA THR A 5 -5.63 -13.08 17.31
C THR A 5 -6.81 -12.84 16.36
N GLU A 6 -8.03 -12.74 16.89
CA GLU A 6 -9.21 -12.45 16.06
C GLU A 6 -9.09 -11.09 15.36
N GLU A 7 -8.51 -10.11 16.06
CA GLU A 7 -8.19 -8.79 15.56
C GLU A 7 -7.21 -8.86 14.38
N GLN A 8 -6.10 -9.59 14.53
CA GLN A 8 -5.13 -9.77 13.44
C GLN A 8 -5.75 -10.49 12.24
N ARG A 9 -6.61 -11.48 12.45
CA ARG A 9 -7.33 -12.14 11.35
C ARG A 9 -8.29 -11.19 10.64
N ALA A 10 -9.00 -10.34 11.38
CA ALA A 10 -9.90 -9.33 10.80
C ALA A 10 -9.10 -8.29 10.00
N ALA A 11 -8.01 -7.77 10.56
CA ALA A 11 -7.10 -6.83 9.91
C ALA A 11 -6.48 -7.44 8.65
N GLN A 12 -6.01 -8.69 8.71
CA GLN A 12 -5.44 -9.39 7.56
C GLN A 12 -6.46 -9.55 6.43
N ARG A 13 -7.70 -9.98 6.73
CA ARG A 13 -8.76 -10.09 5.72
C ARG A 13 -9.04 -8.75 5.05
N LYS A 14 -9.05 -7.67 5.83
CA LYS A 14 -9.27 -6.30 5.33
C LYS A 14 -8.12 -5.82 4.44
N LEU A 15 -6.88 -6.06 4.86
CA LEU A 15 -5.68 -5.78 4.08
C LEU A 15 -5.71 -6.54 2.74
N VAL A 16 -5.89 -7.85 2.78
CA VAL A 16 -5.96 -8.68 1.57
C VAL A 16 -7.12 -8.26 0.66
N GLY A 17 -8.29 -7.98 1.24
CA GLY A 17 -9.44 -7.47 0.50
C GLY A 17 -9.15 -6.12 -0.16
N THR A 18 -8.39 -5.25 0.50
CA THR A 18 -7.94 -3.96 -0.02
C THR A 18 -6.98 -4.14 -1.21
N LEU A 19 -5.94 -4.95 -1.03
CA LEU A 19 -4.93 -5.21 -2.07
C LEU A 19 -5.53 -5.86 -3.31
N ASN A 20 -6.50 -6.76 -3.16
CA ASN A 20 -7.15 -7.44 -4.28
C ASN A 20 -8.01 -6.52 -5.15
N ARG A 21 -8.50 -5.40 -4.62
CA ARG A 21 -9.31 -4.44 -5.41
C ARG A 21 -8.47 -3.62 -6.38
N ARG A 22 -7.16 -3.51 -6.15
CA ARG A 22 -6.19 -2.79 -7.00
C ARG A 22 -6.55 -1.33 -7.33
N ASN A 23 -7.49 -0.73 -6.58
CA ASN A 23 -7.97 0.61 -6.87
C ASN A 23 -7.17 1.66 -6.09
N ALA A 24 -6.75 2.71 -6.79
CA ALA A 24 -5.95 3.82 -6.26
C ALA A 24 -4.70 3.32 -5.50
N MET A 25 -4.03 2.31 -6.05
CA MET A 25 -2.77 1.80 -5.52
C MET A 25 -1.70 1.93 -6.60
N TRP A 26 -0.50 2.32 -6.20
CA TRP A 26 0.64 2.44 -7.11
C TRP A 26 1.94 2.25 -6.35
N PHE A 27 3.04 2.17 -7.11
CA PHE A 27 4.38 2.24 -6.57
C PHE A 27 5.01 3.57 -7.00
N GLU A 28 5.63 4.27 -6.06
CA GLU A 28 6.47 5.42 -6.35
C GLU A 28 7.77 4.99 -7.05
N PRO A 29 8.48 5.90 -7.74
CA PRO A 29 9.75 5.58 -8.41
C PRO A 29 10.85 5.06 -7.47
N ASN A 30 10.78 5.40 -6.19
CA ASN A 30 11.67 4.89 -5.14
C ASN A 30 11.28 3.48 -4.63
N GLY A 31 10.21 2.89 -5.19
CA GLY A 31 9.67 1.60 -4.79
C GLY A 31 8.62 1.66 -3.67
N ALA A 32 8.37 2.81 -3.03
CA ALA A 32 7.37 2.88 -1.97
C ALA A 32 5.98 2.51 -2.49
N PHE A 33 5.25 1.70 -1.72
CA PHE A 33 3.91 1.27 -2.08
C PHE A 33 2.87 2.22 -1.49
N CYS A 34 1.96 2.71 -2.33
CA CYS A 34 0.99 3.74 -1.99
C CYS A 34 -0.44 3.23 -2.19
N ILE A 35 -1.32 3.58 -1.25
CA ILE A 35 -2.77 3.39 -1.35
C ILE A 35 -3.46 4.72 -1.00
N TRP A 36 -4.15 5.32 -1.95
CA TRP A 36 -4.95 6.52 -1.71
C TRP A 36 -6.41 6.22 -1.45
N ARG A 37 -7.02 6.99 -0.54
CA ARG A 37 -8.46 7.01 -0.30
C ARG A 37 -8.96 8.44 -0.20
N ASP A 38 -10.16 8.62 -0.72
CA ASP A 38 -10.95 9.84 -0.56
C ASP A 38 -11.25 10.08 0.93
N GLU A 39 -11.28 11.34 1.36
CA GLU A 39 -11.62 11.73 2.73
C GLU A 39 -13.01 11.23 3.14
N VAL A 40 -13.96 11.21 2.19
CA VAL A 40 -15.37 10.88 2.41
C VAL A 40 -15.73 9.41 2.11
N ALA A 41 -14.74 8.56 1.83
CA ALA A 41 -14.99 7.16 1.47
C ALA A 41 -15.42 6.32 2.68
N GLU A 42 -16.70 6.38 3.04
CA GLU A 42 -17.30 5.52 4.07
C GLU A 42 -17.64 4.12 3.55
N GLU A 43 -17.96 4.00 2.26
CA GLU A 43 -18.94 2.97 1.93
C GLU A 43 -18.34 1.58 1.67
N TRP A 44 -17.13 1.43 1.12
CA TRP A 44 -16.58 0.08 0.89
C TRP A 44 -15.06 0.05 0.94
N GLY A 45 -14.47 -0.28 2.08
CA GLY A 45 -13.03 -0.56 2.24
C GLY A 45 -12.37 0.04 3.47
N GLY A 46 -13.12 0.80 4.27
CA GLY A 46 -12.56 1.62 5.33
C GLY A 46 -11.87 2.84 4.73
N GLY A 47 -12.23 4.02 5.21
CA GLY A 47 -11.40 5.19 5.02
C GLY A 47 -10.00 4.97 5.59
N ILE A 48 -9.17 5.99 5.49
CA ILE A 48 -7.78 5.91 6.00
C ILE A 48 -7.70 5.52 7.47
N PRO A 49 -8.57 5.98 8.38
CA PRO A 49 -8.56 5.52 9.77
C PRO A 49 -8.69 4.00 9.90
N GLN A 50 -9.64 3.42 9.17
CA GLN A 50 -9.89 1.98 9.18
C GLN A 50 -8.75 1.16 8.56
N LEU A 51 -8.07 1.71 7.55
CA LEU A 51 -6.91 1.06 6.94
C LEU A 51 -5.69 1.19 7.84
N SER A 52 -5.47 2.35 8.44
CA SER A 52 -4.45 2.61 9.47
C SER A 52 -4.56 1.64 10.64
N GLU A 53 -5.76 1.46 11.22
CA GLU A 53 -6.00 0.48 12.28
C GLU A 53 -5.58 -0.95 11.88
N ALA A 54 -5.83 -1.34 10.62
CA ALA A 54 -5.44 -2.66 10.14
C ALA A 54 -3.92 -2.78 10.00
N TYR A 55 -3.23 -1.71 9.59
CA TYR A 55 -1.77 -1.69 9.51
C TYR A 55 -1.15 -1.71 10.92
N ASP A 56 -1.71 -0.95 11.86
CA ASP A 56 -1.29 -0.91 13.26
C ASP A 56 -1.47 -2.30 13.92
N ALA A 57 -2.64 -2.93 13.77
CA ALA A 57 -2.92 -4.27 14.32
C ALA A 57 -1.99 -5.36 13.76
N LEU A 58 -1.50 -5.18 12.54
CA LEU A 58 -0.57 -6.08 11.86
C LEU A 58 0.90 -5.67 12.05
N ALA A 59 1.16 -4.56 12.76
CA ALA A 59 2.47 -3.97 12.95
C ALA A 59 3.23 -3.75 11.62
N ILE A 60 2.53 -3.28 10.59
CA ILE A 60 3.12 -2.91 9.30
C ILE A 60 3.49 -1.42 9.39
N PRO A 61 4.76 -1.03 9.25
CA PRO A 61 5.12 0.39 9.23
C PRO A 61 4.50 1.12 8.04
N TYR A 62 3.98 2.32 8.27
CA TYR A 62 3.45 3.19 7.23
C TYR A 62 3.53 4.67 7.60
N VAL A 63 3.40 5.53 6.58
CA VAL A 63 3.22 6.97 6.72
C VAL A 63 1.90 7.36 6.05
N VAL A 64 1.20 8.34 6.62
CA VAL A 64 0.02 8.95 6.00
C VAL A 64 0.38 10.31 5.42
N ARG A 65 0.05 10.53 4.15
CA ARG A 65 0.22 11.81 3.46
C ARG A 65 -1.13 12.36 3.03
N VAL A 66 -1.32 13.67 3.10
CA VAL A 66 -2.50 14.34 2.52
C VAL A 66 -2.18 14.64 1.06
N GLU A 67 -3.01 14.15 0.14
CA GLU A 67 -2.77 14.28 -1.30
C GLU A 67 -4.04 14.62 -2.06
N GLN A 68 -3.89 15.38 -3.15
CA GLN A 68 -4.98 15.63 -4.10
C GLN A 68 -4.82 14.75 -5.32
N MET A 69 -5.84 13.92 -5.62
CA MET A 69 -5.88 13.09 -6.81
C MET A 69 -7.02 13.51 -7.75
N ILE A 70 -6.82 13.32 -9.05
CA ILE A 70 -7.89 13.48 -10.04
C ILE A 70 -8.68 12.17 -10.09
N VAL A 71 -9.89 12.18 -9.53
CA VAL A 71 -10.84 11.07 -9.56
C VAL A 71 -12.02 11.48 -10.42
N SER A 72 -12.30 10.73 -11.50
CA SER A 72 -13.43 11.01 -12.41
C SER A 72 -13.46 12.46 -12.91
N LYS A 73 -12.30 12.98 -13.33
CA LYS A 73 -12.08 14.36 -13.81
C LYS A 73 -12.25 15.47 -12.76
N ARG A 74 -12.43 15.12 -11.48
CA ARG A 74 -12.50 16.09 -10.37
C ARG A 74 -11.27 15.93 -9.48
N LYS A 75 -10.70 17.04 -9.02
CA LYS A 75 -9.69 17.01 -7.96
C LYS A 75 -10.38 16.70 -6.65
N LYS A 76 -9.92 15.67 -5.96
CA LYS A 76 -10.38 15.29 -4.62
C LYS A 76 -9.21 15.30 -3.66
N VAL A 77 -9.42 15.87 -2.48
CA VAL A 77 -8.50 15.73 -1.35
C VAL A 77 -8.73 14.35 -0.75
N GLY A 78 -7.65 13.69 -0.36
CA GLY A 78 -7.70 12.43 0.36
C GLY A 78 -6.37 12.19 1.05
N PHE A 79 -6.18 10.95 1.49
CA PHE A 79 -4.95 10.55 2.14
C PHE A 79 -4.36 9.33 1.47
N THR A 80 -3.04 9.27 1.47
CA THR A 80 -2.25 8.15 0.96
C THR A 80 -1.55 7.49 2.13
N ILE A 81 -1.80 6.19 2.30
CA ILE A 81 -0.94 5.31 3.11
C ILE A 81 0.24 4.91 2.25
N VAL A 82 1.44 5.13 2.77
CA VAL A 82 2.71 4.81 2.13
C VAL A 82 3.46 3.80 2.98
N VAL A 83 3.84 2.68 2.37
CA VAL A 83 4.77 1.71 2.94
C VAL A 83 6.09 1.88 2.22
N ASN A 84 7.15 2.23 2.96
CA ASN A 84 8.46 2.40 2.36
C ASN A 84 9.00 1.07 1.85
N TRP A 85 9.95 1.13 0.92
CA TRP A 85 10.52 -0.04 0.27
C TRP A 85 11.10 -1.05 1.28
N GLU A 86 11.81 -0.55 2.28
CA GLU A 86 12.41 -1.34 3.36
C GLU A 86 11.38 -2.06 4.23
N ASP A 87 10.14 -1.56 4.28
CA ASP A 87 9.06 -2.07 5.12
C ASP A 87 8.10 -3.00 4.35
N LEU A 88 8.25 -3.12 3.03
CA LEU A 88 7.44 -4.03 2.22
C LEU A 88 7.48 -5.50 2.67
N PRO A 89 8.60 -6.05 3.20
CA PRO A 89 8.58 -7.39 3.78
C PRO A 89 7.56 -7.57 4.92
N CYS A 90 7.30 -6.52 5.71
CA CYS A 90 6.28 -6.54 6.76
C CYS A 90 4.87 -6.68 6.16
N LEU A 91 4.62 -6.03 5.02
CA LEU A 91 3.37 -6.17 4.26
C LEU A 91 3.22 -7.58 3.66
N VAL A 92 4.29 -8.11 3.04
CA VAL A 92 4.31 -9.43 2.40
C VAL A 92 4.05 -10.56 3.39
N ARG A 93 4.56 -10.43 4.62
CA ARG A 93 4.28 -11.40 5.70
C ARG A 93 2.78 -11.67 5.88
N TRP A 94 1.93 -10.66 5.69
CA TRP A 94 0.49 -10.75 5.88
C TRP A 94 -0.29 -11.00 4.59
N ALA A 95 0.28 -10.61 3.44
CA ALA A 95 -0.26 -10.86 2.12
C ALA A 95 0.80 -11.46 1.17
N PRO A 96 1.18 -12.75 1.33
CA PRO A 96 2.28 -13.36 0.57
C PRO A 96 2.06 -13.33 -0.94
N SER A 97 0.80 -13.37 -1.41
CA SER A 97 0.47 -13.24 -2.83
C SER A 97 0.91 -11.91 -3.45
N PHE A 98 1.18 -10.89 -2.63
CA PHE A 98 1.63 -9.57 -3.06
C PHE A 98 3.14 -9.53 -3.37
N GLU A 99 3.91 -10.53 -2.93
CA GLU A 99 5.35 -10.65 -3.17
C GLU A 99 5.69 -10.58 -4.66
N LYS A 100 4.96 -11.33 -5.51
CA LYS A 100 5.17 -11.30 -6.97
C LYS A 100 4.97 -9.92 -7.58
N THR A 101 4.09 -9.09 -7.01
CA THR A 101 3.89 -7.72 -7.48
C THR A 101 5.08 -6.85 -7.10
N ILE A 102 5.60 -7.00 -5.88
CA ILE A 102 6.79 -6.28 -5.42
C ILE A 102 8.02 -6.68 -6.22
N ASP A 103 8.22 -7.97 -6.51
CA ASP A 103 9.35 -8.46 -7.30
C ASP A 103 9.33 -7.89 -8.73
N GLY A 104 8.15 -7.81 -9.34
CA GLY A 104 7.99 -7.19 -10.66
C GLY A 104 8.38 -5.71 -10.66
N VAL A 105 7.99 -4.97 -9.62
CA VAL A 105 8.36 -3.55 -9.46
C VAL A 105 9.85 -3.40 -9.17
N ARG A 106 10.44 -4.29 -8.36
CA ARG A 106 11.88 -4.30 -8.05
C ARG A 106 12.71 -4.34 -9.33
N ALA A 107 12.39 -5.27 -10.21
CA ALA A 107 13.10 -5.42 -11.48
C ALA A 107 13.02 -4.16 -12.36
N GLU A 108 11.85 -3.50 -12.38
CA GLU A 108 11.67 -2.25 -13.14
C GLU A 108 12.42 -1.07 -12.52
N VAL A 109 12.42 -0.93 -11.20
CA VAL A 109 13.15 0.13 -10.48
C VAL A 109 14.67 -0.04 -10.64
N GLU A 110 15.17 -1.27 -10.48
CA GLU A 110 16.60 -1.58 -10.68
C GLU A 110 17.03 -1.31 -12.13
N LYS A 111 16.20 -1.69 -13.10
CA LYS A 111 16.44 -1.41 -14.51
C LYS A 111 16.46 0.09 -14.81
N ALA A 112 15.52 0.86 -14.24
CA ALA A 112 15.48 2.31 -14.41
C ALA A 112 16.71 2.99 -13.80
N ARG A 113 17.16 2.52 -12.63
CA ARG A 113 18.38 3.02 -11.98
C ARG A 113 19.64 2.72 -12.80
N ALA A 114 19.79 1.48 -13.27
CA ALA A 114 20.93 1.10 -14.11
C ALA A 114 20.98 1.90 -15.42
N ALA A 115 19.83 2.18 -16.03
CA ALA A 115 19.74 3.04 -17.21
C ALA A 115 20.17 4.48 -16.93
N ALA A 116 19.84 5.02 -15.76
CA ALA A 116 20.26 6.37 -15.35
C ALA A 116 21.77 6.47 -15.09
N GLU A 117 22.39 5.42 -14.54
CA GLU A 117 23.84 5.34 -14.28
C GLU A 117 24.67 5.18 -15.57
N THR A 118 24.09 4.62 -16.64
CA THR A 118 24.77 4.44 -17.94
C THR A 118 24.67 5.67 -18.87
N ALA A 119 23.82 6.64 -18.52
CA ALA A 119 23.62 7.88 -19.29
C ALA A 119 24.50 9.05 -18.81
N GLN A 120 25.36 8.82 -17.81
CA GLN A 120 26.38 9.74 -17.30
C GLN A 120 27.77 9.39 -17.84
#